data_AF-Q1CWH4-F1
#
_entry.id   AF-Q1CWH4-F1
#
_cell.length_a   1.000
_cell.length_b   1.000
_cell.length_c   1.000
_cell.angle_alpha   90.00
_cell.angle_beta   90.00
_cell.angle_gamma   90.00
#
_symmetry.space_group_name_H-M   'P 1'
#
loop_
_entity.id
_entity.type
_entity.pdbx_description
1 polymer ?
#
loop_
_entity_poly.entity_id
_entity_poly.type
_entity_poly.pdbx_seq_one_letter_code
_entity_poly.pdbx_strand_id
1 'polypeptide(L)'
;MFSDTLRNIQDDSLFGIEEAARSIQRQDASERSGQAYTIAALCHRRLAICAVLLDARPDRFLAHLCHSAHARLYFLRLVAGGHAAEPQYICASKEFSFIDAIAAGQYALSVDIAKLSARHHDPAHEYEDDFLLHHFLQQFFLKTIGATEASPTSLSALLDRWKTVLEDGEDNYLEACRALLEKQPLAFDEALQAIIDARLLTFQKMSRSSGPEEELRKTEGALFMNGLAMLRLAELQGMQTRSEYISIPSLSRIPAGQRAPTGAAWLVPQPDWVD
;
A
#
# COMPACT_ATOMS: atom_id res chain seq x y z
N MET A 1 21.35 -10.86 13.86
CA MET A 1 20.29 -10.08 14.52
C MET A 1 19.32 -9.41 13.53
N PHE A 2 19.74 -8.55 12.58
CA PHE A 2 18.79 -7.97 11.59
C PHE A 2 18.17 -9.04 10.68
N SER A 3 18.98 -10.00 10.21
CA SER A 3 18.51 -11.11 9.38
C SER A 3 17.57 -12.07 10.14
N ASP A 4 17.86 -12.38 11.40
CA ASP A 4 17.05 -13.31 12.20
C ASP A 4 15.63 -12.77 12.42
N THR A 5 15.48 -11.47 12.70
CA THR A 5 14.14 -10.85 12.84
C THR A 5 13.35 -10.88 11.53
N LEU A 6 14.00 -10.60 10.38
CA LEU A 6 13.32 -10.66 9.09
C LEU A 6 12.93 -12.10 8.70
N ARG A 7 13.74 -13.10 9.08
CA ARG A 7 13.37 -14.51 8.90
C ARG A 7 12.17 -14.91 9.76
N ASN A 8 12.13 -14.47 11.02
CA ASN A 8 10.95 -14.69 11.85
C ASN A 8 9.70 -14.02 11.24
N ILE A 9 9.82 -12.79 10.74
CA ILE A 9 8.72 -12.10 10.05
C ILE A 9 8.27 -12.87 8.81
N GLN A 10 9.20 -13.47 8.06
CA GLN A 10 8.88 -14.32 6.91
C GLN A 10 8.07 -15.54 7.34
N ASP A 11 8.53 -16.27 8.36
CA ASP A 11 7.85 -17.46 8.90
C ASP A 11 6.45 -17.10 9.46
N ASP A 12 6.36 -16.04 10.26
CA ASP A 12 5.10 -15.55 10.83
C ASP A 12 4.12 -15.10 9.74
N SER A 13 4.62 -14.50 8.66
CA SER A 13 3.79 -14.07 7.54
C SER A 13 3.28 -15.26 6.71
N LEU A 14 4.09 -16.31 6.54
CA LEU A 14 3.65 -17.55 5.90
C LEU A 14 2.56 -18.23 6.74
N PHE A 15 2.77 -18.35 8.05
CA PHE A 15 1.77 -18.87 8.97
C PHE A 15 0.47 -18.04 8.94
N GLY A 16 0.57 -16.70 8.91
CA GLY A 16 -0.58 -15.81 8.81
C GLY A 16 -1.39 -16.00 7.54
N ILE A 17 -0.75 -16.28 6.39
CA ILE A 17 -1.46 -16.62 5.13
C ILE A 17 -2.19 -17.95 5.27
N GLU A 18 -1.56 -18.96 5.87
CA GLU A 18 -2.22 -20.26 6.09
C GLU A 18 -3.44 -20.15 7.00
N GLU A 19 -3.35 -19.41 8.10
CA GLU A 19 -4.48 -19.19 9.01
C GLU A 19 -5.59 -18.38 8.32
N ALA A 20 -5.24 -17.32 7.59
CA ALA A 20 -6.21 -16.57 6.79
C ALA A 20 -6.93 -17.46 5.77
N ALA A 21 -6.20 -18.32 5.05
CA ALA A 21 -6.79 -19.26 4.09
C ALA A 21 -7.72 -20.27 4.78
N ARG A 22 -7.35 -20.79 5.96
CA ARG A 22 -8.21 -21.67 6.76
C ARG A 22 -9.47 -20.97 7.21
N SER A 23 -9.39 -19.71 7.67
CA SER A 23 -10.56 -18.91 8.04
C SER A 23 -11.47 -18.67 6.84
N ILE A 24 -10.91 -18.35 5.67
CA ILE A 24 -11.66 -18.18 4.42
C ILE A 24 -12.39 -19.46 4.04
N GLN A 25 -11.72 -20.61 4.12
CA GLN A 25 -12.32 -21.91 3.83
C GLN A 25 -13.44 -22.28 4.81
N ARG A 26 -13.27 -21.93 6.09
CA ARG A 26 -14.25 -22.21 7.16
C ARG A 26 -15.42 -21.23 7.19
N GLN A 27 -15.31 -20.08 6.51
CA GLN A 27 -16.29 -18.99 6.56
C GLN A 27 -16.59 -18.55 8.01
N ASP A 28 -15.53 -18.43 8.81
CA ASP A 28 -15.63 -18.11 10.22
C ASP A 28 -15.87 -16.61 10.49
N ALA A 29 -15.72 -16.14 11.73
CA ALA A 29 -15.90 -14.73 12.07
C ALA A 29 -14.81 -13.82 11.46
N SER A 30 -13.59 -14.33 11.28
CA SER A 30 -12.49 -13.57 10.69
C SER A 30 -12.68 -13.38 9.19
N GLU A 31 -13.22 -14.39 8.50
CA GLU A 31 -13.64 -14.28 7.10
C GLU A 31 -14.76 -13.26 6.94
N ARG A 32 -15.88 -13.45 7.68
CA ARG A 32 -17.09 -12.62 7.55
C ARG A 32 -16.90 -11.16 7.94
N SER A 33 -15.92 -10.85 8.78
CA SER A 33 -15.60 -9.46 9.12
C SER A 33 -14.75 -8.78 8.05
N GLY A 34 -14.02 -9.53 7.22
CA GLY A 34 -12.99 -9.01 6.31
C GLY A 34 -11.56 -9.08 6.86
N GLN A 35 -11.41 -9.52 8.11
CA GLN A 35 -10.11 -9.59 8.78
C GLN A 35 -9.17 -10.59 8.09
N ALA A 36 -9.64 -11.78 7.73
CA ALA A 36 -8.80 -12.81 7.11
C ALA A 36 -8.16 -12.32 5.80
N TYR A 37 -8.92 -11.61 4.96
CA TYR A 37 -8.42 -11.03 3.71
C TYR A 37 -7.37 -9.93 3.96
N THR A 38 -7.61 -9.10 4.99
CA THR A 38 -6.66 -8.05 5.39
C THR A 38 -5.35 -8.63 5.93
N ILE A 39 -5.43 -9.70 6.73
CA ILE A 39 -4.26 -10.44 7.23
C ILE A 39 -3.47 -11.02 6.06
N ALA A 40 -4.13 -11.75 5.15
CA ALA A 40 -3.46 -12.33 3.98
C ALA A 40 -2.73 -11.26 3.15
N ALA A 41 -3.38 -10.12 2.93
CA ALA A 41 -2.78 -9.00 2.20
C ALA A 41 -1.54 -8.43 2.92
N LEU A 42 -1.65 -8.18 4.22
CA LEU A 42 -0.55 -7.65 5.03
C LEU A 42 0.65 -8.62 5.09
N CYS A 43 0.38 -9.92 5.29
CA CYS A 43 1.40 -10.96 5.30
C CYS A 43 2.12 -11.04 3.94
N HIS A 44 1.39 -10.98 2.83
CA HIS A 44 2.02 -10.91 1.51
C HIS A 44 2.90 -9.67 1.36
N ARG A 45 2.45 -8.48 1.76
CA ARG A 45 3.30 -7.29 1.73
C ARG A 45 4.58 -7.50 2.55
N ARG A 46 4.48 -8.03 3.77
CA ARG A 46 5.65 -8.31 4.62
C ARG A 46 6.62 -9.25 3.95
N LEU A 47 6.13 -10.32 3.32
CA LEU A 47 6.97 -11.23 2.52
C LEU A 47 7.60 -10.53 1.31
N ALA A 48 6.89 -9.61 0.67
CA ALA A 48 7.45 -8.80 -0.40
C ALA A 48 8.65 -8.00 0.12
N ILE A 49 8.48 -7.29 1.22
CA ILE A 49 9.56 -6.50 1.85
C ILE A 49 10.74 -7.41 2.23
N CYS A 50 10.46 -8.57 2.83
CA CYS A 50 11.49 -9.56 3.17
C CYS A 50 12.27 -10.03 1.93
N ALA A 51 11.60 -10.30 0.81
CA ALA A 51 12.26 -10.72 -0.43
C ALA A 51 13.27 -9.68 -0.96
N VAL A 52 12.99 -8.39 -0.79
CA VAL A 52 13.95 -7.33 -1.15
C VAL A 52 15.08 -7.25 -0.12
N LEU A 53 14.75 -7.23 1.18
CA LEU A 53 15.72 -6.95 2.24
C LEU A 53 16.64 -8.12 2.60
N LEU A 54 16.15 -9.36 2.47
CA LEU A 54 16.94 -10.58 2.76
C LEU A 54 17.64 -11.11 1.51
N ASP A 55 16.90 -11.21 0.40
CA ASP A 55 17.32 -12.04 -0.73
C ASP A 55 17.64 -11.22 -1.99
N ALA A 56 17.38 -9.91 -1.97
CA ALA A 56 17.47 -9.04 -3.13
C ALA A 56 16.69 -9.58 -4.36
N ARG A 57 15.48 -10.11 -4.13
CA ARG A 57 14.62 -10.78 -5.13
C ARG A 57 13.45 -9.89 -5.59
N PRO A 58 13.64 -9.04 -6.62
CA PRO A 58 12.58 -8.15 -7.12
C PRO A 58 11.42 -8.91 -7.78
N ASP A 59 11.67 -10.13 -8.27
CA ASP A 59 10.64 -11.02 -8.81
C ASP A 59 9.68 -11.53 -7.72
N ARG A 60 10.22 -11.95 -6.57
CA ARG A 60 9.43 -12.34 -5.39
C ARG A 60 8.72 -11.11 -4.78
N PHE A 61 9.38 -9.95 -4.77
CA PHE A 61 8.77 -8.68 -4.36
C PHE A 61 7.52 -8.38 -5.20
N LEU A 62 7.63 -8.41 -6.53
CA LEU A 62 6.51 -8.20 -7.45
C LEU A 62 5.36 -9.15 -7.14
N ALA A 63 5.65 -10.44 -7.11
CA ALA A 63 4.62 -11.45 -7.02
C ALA A 63 3.86 -11.38 -5.68
N HIS A 64 4.54 -11.09 -4.56
CA HIS A 64 3.87 -10.86 -3.29
C HIS A 64 3.06 -9.55 -3.24
N LEU A 65 3.53 -8.45 -3.83
CA LEU A 65 2.70 -7.24 -3.95
C LEU A 65 1.42 -7.50 -4.76
N CYS A 66 1.53 -8.26 -5.85
CA CYS A 66 0.36 -8.69 -6.62
C CYS A 66 -0.60 -9.56 -5.79
N HIS A 67 -0.08 -10.47 -4.96
CA HIS A 67 -0.91 -11.29 -4.08
C HIS A 67 -1.65 -10.44 -3.01
N SER A 68 -0.97 -9.46 -2.41
CA SER A 68 -1.60 -8.50 -1.50
C SER A 68 -2.77 -7.78 -2.19
N ALA A 69 -2.52 -7.25 -3.38
CA ALA A 69 -3.52 -6.58 -4.20
C ALA A 69 -4.69 -7.50 -4.61
N HIS A 70 -4.43 -8.76 -4.97
CA HIS A 70 -5.48 -9.72 -5.31
C HIS A 70 -6.35 -10.13 -4.11
N ALA A 71 -5.74 -10.33 -2.94
CA ALA A 71 -6.48 -10.60 -1.70
C ALA A 71 -7.48 -9.47 -1.41
N ARG A 72 -7.02 -8.21 -1.52
CA ARG A 72 -7.88 -7.04 -1.34
C ARG A 72 -8.97 -6.95 -2.40
N LEU A 73 -8.62 -7.09 -3.67
CA LEU A 73 -9.60 -7.01 -4.76
C LEU A 73 -10.69 -8.08 -4.61
N TYR A 74 -10.31 -9.29 -4.22
CA TYR A 74 -11.27 -10.36 -3.98
C TYR A 74 -12.26 -9.99 -2.87
N PHE A 75 -11.76 -9.49 -1.73
CA PHE A 75 -12.61 -9.04 -0.63
C PHE A 75 -13.54 -7.88 -1.03
N LEU A 76 -13.02 -6.86 -1.70
CA LEU A 76 -13.83 -5.73 -2.17
C LEU A 76 -14.95 -6.17 -3.13
N ARG A 77 -14.69 -7.16 -4.00
CA ARG A 77 -15.71 -7.76 -4.87
C ARG A 77 -16.77 -8.51 -4.09
N LEU A 78 -16.41 -9.23 -3.03
CA LEU A 78 -17.38 -9.89 -2.15
C LEU A 78 -18.29 -8.86 -1.47
N VAL A 79 -17.72 -7.80 -0.90
CA VAL A 79 -18.49 -6.72 -0.26
C VAL A 79 -19.43 -6.04 -1.25
N ALA A 80 -18.94 -5.73 -2.46
CA ALA A 80 -19.78 -5.20 -3.53
C ALA A 80 -20.92 -6.16 -3.94
N GLY A 81 -20.71 -7.47 -3.76
CA GLY A 81 -21.72 -8.52 -3.94
C GLY A 81 -22.64 -8.76 -2.74
N GLY A 82 -22.55 -7.95 -1.69
CA GLY A 82 -23.40 -8.05 -0.48
C GLY A 82 -22.85 -8.95 0.62
N HIS A 83 -21.59 -9.39 0.53
CA HIS A 83 -20.92 -10.06 1.65
C HIS A 83 -20.75 -9.09 2.82
N ALA A 84 -20.93 -9.60 4.04
CA ALA A 84 -20.75 -8.79 5.24
C ALA A 84 -19.30 -8.33 5.40
N ALA A 85 -19.09 -7.16 5.99
CA ALA A 85 -17.78 -6.66 6.35
C ALA A 85 -17.92 -5.69 7.51
N GLU A 86 -16.93 -5.67 8.40
CA GLU A 86 -16.83 -4.62 9.40
C GLU A 86 -16.27 -3.34 8.76
N PRO A 87 -16.81 -2.14 9.10
CA PRO A 87 -16.40 -0.88 8.49
C PRO A 87 -14.90 -0.63 8.51
N GLN A 88 -14.24 -0.99 9.62
CA GLN A 88 -12.81 -0.83 9.81
C GLN A 88 -11.93 -1.52 8.74
N TYR A 89 -12.44 -2.53 8.02
CA TYR A 89 -11.71 -3.19 6.95
C TYR A 89 -12.03 -2.63 5.56
N ILE A 90 -13.02 -1.77 5.39
CA ILE A 90 -13.40 -1.17 4.10
C ILE A 90 -13.01 0.31 3.98
N CYS A 91 -12.55 0.93 5.07
CA CYS A 91 -11.98 2.28 5.11
C CYS A 91 -10.85 2.50 4.08
N ALA A 92 -10.76 3.70 3.51
CA ALA A 92 -9.75 4.01 2.49
C ALA A 92 -8.32 3.99 3.06
N SER A 93 -8.16 4.40 4.33
CA SER A 93 -6.90 4.32 5.08
C SER A 93 -6.35 2.90 5.23
N LYS A 94 -7.16 1.86 5.00
CA LYS A 94 -6.73 0.45 4.99
C LYS A 94 -6.37 -0.07 3.60
N GLU A 95 -6.45 0.77 2.55
CA GLU A 95 -6.18 0.40 1.17
C GLU A 95 -4.68 0.36 0.85
N PHE A 96 -3.90 -0.25 1.74
CA PHE A 96 -2.48 -0.44 1.51
C PHE A 96 -2.26 -1.36 0.28
N SER A 97 -3.15 -2.31 0.01
CA SER A 97 -3.04 -3.16 -1.17
C SER A 97 -3.24 -2.41 -2.51
N PHE A 98 -3.90 -1.23 -2.52
CA PHE A 98 -3.88 -0.35 -3.69
C PHE A 98 -2.45 0.20 -3.94
N ILE A 99 -1.77 0.62 -2.88
CA ILE A 99 -0.36 1.05 -2.91
C ILE A 99 0.52 -0.07 -3.43
N ASP A 100 0.28 -1.31 -3.00
CA ASP A 100 1.03 -2.50 -3.49
C ASP A 100 0.85 -2.70 -4.99
N ALA A 101 -0.37 -2.61 -5.50
CA ALA A 101 -0.66 -2.74 -6.92
C ALA A 101 0.05 -1.65 -7.76
N ILE A 102 0.06 -0.40 -7.27
CA ILE A 102 0.76 0.71 -7.93
C ILE A 102 2.28 0.50 -7.90
N ALA A 103 2.84 0.15 -6.73
CA ALA A 103 4.26 -0.13 -6.57
C ALA A 103 4.75 -1.26 -7.51
N ALA A 104 3.93 -2.31 -7.64
CA ALA A 104 4.12 -3.44 -8.56
C ALA A 104 3.91 -3.10 -10.05
N GLY A 105 3.44 -1.88 -10.37
CA GLY A 105 3.16 -1.46 -11.74
C GLY A 105 1.98 -2.20 -12.39
N GLN A 106 1.04 -2.72 -11.59
CA GLN A 106 -0.12 -3.50 -12.05
C GLN A 106 -1.35 -2.62 -12.20
N TYR A 107 -1.35 -1.74 -13.22
CA TYR A 107 -2.37 -0.69 -13.35
C TYR A 107 -3.80 -1.22 -13.51
N ALA A 108 -4.02 -2.32 -14.22
CA ALA A 108 -5.35 -2.92 -14.34
C ALA A 108 -5.89 -3.36 -12.97
N LEU A 109 -5.04 -3.97 -12.14
CA LEU A 109 -5.38 -4.36 -10.78
C LEU A 109 -5.61 -3.14 -9.89
N SER A 110 -4.79 -2.09 -10.02
CA SER A 110 -4.99 -0.81 -9.32
C SER A 110 -6.32 -0.14 -9.69
N VAL A 111 -6.76 -0.21 -10.96
CA VAL A 111 -8.06 0.31 -11.40
C VAL A 111 -9.20 -0.41 -10.70
N ASP A 112 -9.15 -1.73 -10.72
CA ASP A 112 -10.20 -2.56 -10.15
C ASP A 112 -10.35 -2.32 -8.65
N ILE A 113 -9.24 -2.18 -7.92
CA ILE A 113 -9.25 -1.84 -6.48
C ILE A 113 -9.84 -0.44 -6.29
N ALA A 114 -9.27 0.58 -6.95
CA ALA A 114 -9.68 1.98 -6.75
C ALA A 114 -11.16 2.24 -7.09
N LYS A 115 -11.74 1.50 -8.05
CA LYS A 115 -13.18 1.61 -8.37
C LYS A 115 -14.09 1.08 -7.26
N LEU A 116 -13.62 0.12 -6.48
CA LEU A 116 -14.36 -0.54 -5.40
C LEU A 116 -14.02 0.02 -4.00
N SER A 117 -12.94 0.77 -3.86
CA SER A 117 -12.56 1.42 -2.60
C SER A 117 -13.58 2.44 -2.11
N ALA A 118 -13.53 2.74 -0.81
CA ALA A 118 -14.40 3.71 -0.16
C ALA A 118 -14.35 5.09 -0.85
N ARG A 119 -15.54 5.69 -1.02
CA ARG A 119 -15.71 7.01 -1.64
C ARG A 119 -16.03 8.12 -0.65
N HIS A 120 -16.28 7.76 0.60
CA HIS A 120 -16.65 8.68 1.66
C HIS A 120 -15.85 8.31 2.90
N HIS A 121 -15.49 9.34 3.66
CA HIS A 121 -14.85 9.24 4.95
C HIS A 121 -15.82 8.64 5.99
N ASP A 122 -15.33 7.70 6.79
CA ASP A 122 -16.04 7.21 7.98
C ASP A 122 -15.37 7.73 9.27
N PRO A 123 -15.92 8.78 9.91
CA PRO A 123 -15.31 9.39 11.09
C PRO A 123 -15.31 8.48 12.33
N ALA A 124 -16.05 7.37 12.32
CA ALA A 124 -16.01 6.42 13.44
C ALA A 124 -14.82 5.46 13.36
N HIS A 125 -14.18 5.32 12.18
CA HIS A 125 -13.21 4.26 11.93
C HIS A 125 -11.89 4.73 11.31
N GLU A 126 -11.82 5.95 10.77
CA GLU A 126 -10.57 6.51 10.25
C GLU A 126 -10.46 8.03 10.45
N TYR A 127 -9.23 8.53 10.54
CA TYR A 127 -8.97 9.96 10.51
C TYR A 127 -9.19 10.51 9.10
N GLU A 128 -9.61 11.77 9.01
CA GLU A 128 -10.00 12.35 7.73
C GLU A 128 -8.81 12.63 6.82
N ASP A 129 -7.67 13.05 7.37
CA ASP A 129 -6.41 13.23 6.64
C ASP A 129 -5.87 11.92 6.04
N ASP A 130 -5.93 10.81 6.80
CA ASP A 130 -5.63 9.48 6.29
C ASP A 130 -6.55 9.11 5.11
N PHE A 131 -7.86 9.32 5.25
CA PHE A 131 -8.82 9.11 4.15
C PHE A 131 -8.46 9.96 2.93
N LEU A 132 -8.17 11.25 3.12
CA LEU A 132 -7.90 12.19 2.04
C LEU A 132 -6.63 11.85 1.26
N LEU A 133 -5.55 11.42 1.94
CA LEU A 133 -4.35 10.92 1.27
C LEU A 133 -4.69 9.76 0.33
N HIS A 134 -5.29 8.70 0.88
CA HIS A 134 -5.55 7.49 0.11
C HIS A 134 -6.57 7.72 -1.01
N HIS A 135 -7.62 8.50 -0.73
CA HIS A 135 -8.62 8.86 -1.72
C HIS A 135 -8.02 9.74 -2.84
N PHE A 136 -7.17 10.72 -2.51
CA PHE A 136 -6.46 11.52 -3.50
C PHE A 136 -5.60 10.63 -4.41
N LEU A 137 -4.78 9.74 -3.86
CA LEU A 137 -3.90 8.87 -4.66
C LEU A 137 -4.71 7.98 -5.63
N GLN A 138 -5.85 7.44 -5.18
CA GLN A 138 -6.76 6.64 -6.01
C GLN A 138 -7.37 7.48 -7.13
N GLN A 139 -7.95 8.64 -6.82
CA GLN A 139 -8.57 9.52 -7.82
C GLN A 139 -7.53 10.07 -8.81
N PHE A 140 -6.34 10.43 -8.31
CA PHE A 140 -5.23 10.91 -9.13
C PHE A 140 -4.75 9.83 -10.10
N PHE A 141 -4.60 8.60 -9.62
CA PHE A 141 -4.26 7.46 -10.46
C PHE A 141 -5.30 7.24 -11.56
N LEU A 142 -6.58 7.09 -11.20
CA LEU A 142 -7.66 6.83 -12.16
C LEU A 142 -7.76 7.94 -13.24
N LYS A 143 -7.60 9.21 -12.83
CA LYS A 143 -7.53 10.35 -13.76
C LYS A 143 -6.33 10.24 -14.70
N THR A 144 -5.16 9.90 -14.17
CA THR A 144 -3.90 9.85 -14.93
C THR A 144 -3.95 8.80 -16.04
N ILE A 145 -4.55 7.64 -15.79
CA ILE A 145 -4.68 6.56 -16.78
C ILE A 145 -5.95 6.66 -17.65
N GLY A 146 -6.77 7.69 -17.47
CA GLY A 146 -8.01 7.87 -18.21
C GLY A 146 -9.10 6.84 -17.89
N ALA A 147 -9.06 6.21 -16.71
CA ALA A 147 -10.03 5.21 -16.27
C ALA A 147 -11.26 5.81 -15.56
N THR A 148 -11.36 7.13 -15.55
CA THR A 148 -12.45 7.89 -14.92
C THR A 148 -13.44 8.35 -15.97
N GLU A 149 -14.71 7.93 -15.84
CA GLU A 149 -15.84 8.68 -16.40
C GLU A 149 -16.04 9.90 -15.49
N ALA A 150 -15.72 11.11 -15.98
CA ALA A 150 -15.88 12.41 -15.31
C ALA A 150 -16.23 12.34 -13.80
N SER A 151 -15.25 12.01 -12.94
CA SER A 151 -15.47 11.96 -11.49
C SER A 151 -15.89 13.36 -11.04
N PRO A 152 -16.98 13.50 -10.27
CA PRO A 152 -17.41 14.80 -9.76
C PRO A 152 -16.43 15.39 -8.74
N THR A 153 -15.53 14.56 -8.20
CA THR A 153 -14.55 14.97 -7.19
C THR A 153 -13.36 15.65 -7.86
N SER A 154 -13.27 16.97 -7.70
CA SER A 154 -12.08 17.74 -8.09
C SER A 154 -10.91 17.38 -7.18
N LEU A 155 -9.78 16.95 -7.75
CA LEU A 155 -8.55 16.69 -7.00
C LEU A 155 -8.08 17.91 -6.19
N SER A 156 -8.25 19.11 -6.73
CA SER A 156 -7.95 20.35 -6.00
C SER A 156 -8.84 20.52 -4.77
N ALA A 157 -10.13 20.16 -4.87
CA ALA A 157 -11.05 20.24 -3.73
C ALA A 157 -10.69 19.24 -2.62
N LEU A 158 -10.11 18.08 -2.96
CA LEU A 158 -9.58 17.16 -1.95
C LEU A 158 -8.39 17.76 -1.20
N LEU A 159 -7.47 18.42 -1.91
CA LEU A 159 -6.32 19.10 -1.28
C LEU A 159 -6.77 20.29 -0.42
N ASP A 160 -7.75 21.07 -0.88
CA ASP A 160 -8.32 22.18 -0.10
C ASP A 160 -9.02 21.67 1.17
N ARG A 161 -9.75 20.55 1.07
CA ARG A 161 -10.35 19.89 2.23
C ARG A 161 -9.29 19.41 3.21
N TRP A 162 -8.21 18.80 2.72
CA TRP A 162 -7.11 18.33 3.55
C TRP A 162 -6.43 19.48 4.28
N LYS A 163 -6.15 20.59 3.60
CA LYS A 163 -5.64 21.80 4.24
C LYS A 163 -6.55 22.30 5.37
N THR A 164 -7.87 22.23 5.17
CA THR A 164 -8.87 22.64 6.17
C THR A 164 -8.85 21.72 7.39
N VAL A 165 -8.75 20.40 7.19
CA VAL A 165 -8.65 19.39 8.26
C VAL A 165 -7.40 19.60 9.11
N LEU A 166 -6.31 20.05 8.51
CA LEU A 166 -5.06 20.35 9.21
C LEU A 166 -5.08 21.67 9.99
N GLU A 167 -6.12 22.50 9.88
CA GLU A 167 -6.21 23.82 10.52
C GLU A 167 -4.97 24.69 10.27
N ASP A 168 -4.52 24.75 9.01
CA ASP A 168 -3.26 25.40 8.57
C ASP A 168 -1.96 24.76 9.10
N GLY A 169 -2.03 23.55 9.66
CA GLY A 169 -0.87 22.72 9.97
C GLY A 169 -0.08 22.30 8.72
N GLU A 170 1.21 22.01 8.91
CA GLU A 170 2.09 21.51 7.85
C GLU A 170 1.98 19.98 7.71
N ASP A 171 1.79 19.51 6.47
CA ASP A 171 1.83 18.08 6.14
C ASP A 171 2.58 17.87 4.81
N ASN A 172 3.71 17.15 4.90
CA ASN A 172 4.54 16.88 3.73
C ASN A 172 3.84 16.00 2.69
N TYR A 173 2.87 15.16 3.08
CA TYR A 173 2.07 14.39 2.13
C TYR A 173 1.12 15.29 1.32
N LEU A 174 0.51 16.29 1.96
CA LEU A 174 -0.31 17.29 1.27
C LEU A 174 0.52 18.02 0.20
N GLU A 175 1.73 18.47 0.55
CA GLU A 175 2.62 19.16 -0.38
C GLU A 175 3.12 18.26 -1.51
N ALA A 176 3.45 17.00 -1.23
CA ALA A 176 3.80 16.05 -2.28
C ALA A 176 2.61 15.75 -3.22
N CYS A 177 1.39 15.66 -2.71
CA CYS A 177 0.18 15.49 -3.52
C CYS A 177 -0.15 16.74 -4.36
N ARG A 178 0.07 17.94 -3.82
CA ARG A 178 -0.02 19.21 -4.56
C ARG A 178 0.99 19.24 -5.71
N ALA A 179 2.25 18.91 -5.44
CA ALA A 179 3.30 18.89 -6.45
C ALA A 179 3.04 17.83 -7.54
N LEU A 180 2.46 16.68 -7.19
CA LEU A 180 1.97 15.68 -8.15
C LEU A 180 0.86 16.27 -9.05
N LEU A 181 -0.14 16.94 -8.46
CA LEU A 181 -1.24 17.54 -9.21
C LEU A 181 -0.77 18.63 -10.19
N GLU A 182 0.19 19.44 -9.75
CA GLU A 182 0.74 20.56 -10.50
C GLU A 182 1.92 20.17 -11.42
N LYS A 183 2.32 18.90 -11.42
CA LYS A 183 3.45 18.35 -12.20
C LYS A 183 4.77 19.10 -11.95
N GLN A 184 5.06 19.39 -10.68
CA GLN A 184 6.27 20.11 -10.27
C GLN A 184 7.32 19.13 -9.72
N PRO A 185 8.29 18.66 -10.54
CA PRO A 185 9.22 17.61 -10.13
C PRO A 185 10.12 18.00 -8.96
N LEU A 186 10.59 19.25 -8.90
CA LEU A 186 11.44 19.72 -7.81
C LEU A 186 10.67 19.79 -6.48
N ALA A 187 9.47 20.40 -6.49
CA ALA A 187 8.62 20.47 -5.30
C ALA A 187 8.20 19.07 -4.80
N PHE A 188 7.94 18.16 -5.73
CA PHE A 188 7.61 16.76 -5.39
C PHE A 188 8.80 16.05 -4.73
N ASP A 189 10.00 16.22 -5.29
CA ASP A 189 11.22 15.62 -4.76
C ASP A 189 11.56 16.14 -3.35
N GLU A 190 11.44 17.45 -3.12
CA GLU A 190 11.62 18.08 -1.81
C GLU A 190 10.60 17.57 -0.79
N ALA A 191 9.31 17.55 -1.15
CA ALA A 191 8.26 17.07 -0.27
C ALA A 191 8.41 15.57 0.05
N LEU A 192 8.73 14.74 -0.95
CA LEU A 192 8.98 13.31 -0.74
C LEU A 192 10.18 13.07 0.18
N GLN A 193 11.26 13.85 0.02
CA GLN A 193 12.42 13.77 0.91
C GLN A 193 12.03 14.16 2.35
N ALA A 194 11.23 15.21 2.53
CA ALA A 194 10.76 15.62 3.85
C ALA A 194 9.88 14.54 4.53
N ILE A 195 9.02 13.85 3.77
CA ILE A 195 8.26 12.69 4.28
C ILE A 195 9.23 11.59 4.74
N ILE A 196 10.23 11.27 3.92
CA ILE A 196 11.21 10.22 4.23
C ILE A 196 12.01 10.58 5.50
N ASP A 197 12.46 11.81 5.63
CA ASP A 197 13.23 12.26 6.79
C ASP A 197 12.39 12.22 8.07
N ALA A 198 11.16 12.73 8.02
CA ALA A 198 10.21 12.65 9.14
C ALA A 198 9.92 11.18 9.53
N ARG A 199 9.76 10.31 8.53
CA ARG A 199 9.55 8.88 8.74
C ARG A 199 10.75 8.23 9.44
N LEU A 200 11.97 8.51 8.99
CA LEU A 200 13.19 7.97 9.59
C LEU A 200 13.32 8.39 11.07
N LEU A 201 13.01 9.66 11.38
CA LEU A 201 12.99 10.14 12.77
C LEU A 201 11.96 9.41 13.62
N THR A 202 10.77 9.14 13.08
CA THR A 202 9.73 8.36 13.77
C THR A 202 10.21 6.94 14.08
N PHE A 203 10.81 6.23 13.11
CA PHE A 203 11.34 4.87 13.35
C PHE A 203 12.56 4.82 14.25
N GLN A 204 13.37 5.88 14.29
CA GLN A 204 14.48 5.98 15.23
C GLN A 204 14.01 6.06 16.69
N LYS A 205 12.83 6.65 16.92
CA LYS A 205 12.21 6.80 18.24
C LYS A 205 11.41 5.58 18.69
N MET A 206 11.01 4.69 17.78
CA MET A 206 10.29 3.45 18.12
C MET A 206 11.15 2.53 18.99
N SER A 207 10.49 1.76 19.88
CA SER A 207 11.18 0.84 20.76
C SER A 207 11.93 -0.23 19.96
N ARG A 208 13.07 -0.67 20.49
CA ARG A 208 13.84 -1.81 19.97
C ARG A 208 13.54 -3.10 20.72
N SER A 209 12.41 -3.15 21.45
CA SER A 209 11.92 -4.35 22.10
C SER A 209 11.34 -5.32 21.08
N SER A 210 11.49 -6.62 21.33
CA SER A 210 10.79 -7.65 20.55
C SER A 210 9.28 -7.38 20.53
N GLY A 211 8.66 -7.46 19.35
CA GLY A 211 7.22 -7.26 19.17
C GLY A 211 6.87 -6.46 17.91
N PRO A 212 5.60 -6.01 17.79
CA PRO A 212 5.07 -5.39 16.57
C PRO A 212 5.81 -4.12 16.12
N GLU A 213 6.35 -3.33 17.05
CA GLU A 213 7.11 -2.12 16.72
C GLU A 213 8.43 -2.45 16.02
N GLU A 214 9.15 -3.47 16.49
CA GLU A 214 10.40 -3.90 15.86
C GLU A 214 10.13 -4.51 14.48
N GLU A 215 9.04 -5.29 14.32
CA GLU A 215 8.63 -5.79 13.00
C GLU A 215 8.36 -4.66 12.01
N LEU A 216 7.56 -3.67 12.43
CA LEU A 216 7.23 -2.51 11.61
C LEU A 216 8.49 -1.73 11.21
N ARG A 217 9.41 -1.54 12.17
CA ARG A 217 10.68 -0.85 11.94
C ARG A 217 11.60 -1.58 10.96
N LYS A 218 11.64 -2.91 11.01
CA LYS A 218 12.46 -3.75 10.12
C LYS A 218 11.88 -3.91 8.72
N THR A 219 10.57 -3.76 8.58
CA THR A 219 9.86 -3.90 7.31
C THR A 219 9.58 -2.53 6.69
N GLU A 220 8.41 -1.97 6.98
CA GLU A 220 7.95 -0.68 6.46
C GLU A 220 8.91 0.45 6.84
N GLY A 221 9.58 0.38 8.01
CA GLY A 221 10.59 1.35 8.41
C GLY A 221 11.84 1.35 7.51
N ALA A 222 12.14 0.23 6.87
CA ALA A 222 13.25 0.09 5.93
C ALA A 222 12.81 0.33 4.47
N LEU A 223 11.57 0.00 4.11
CA LEU A 223 11.02 0.19 2.77
C LEU A 223 9.73 1.02 2.81
N PHE A 224 9.74 2.20 2.18
CA PHE A 224 8.63 3.14 2.22
C PHE A 224 7.65 2.93 1.05
N MET A 225 6.62 2.10 1.28
CA MET A 225 5.67 1.70 0.23
C MET A 225 4.82 2.84 -0.32
N ASN A 226 4.30 3.75 0.53
CA ASN A 226 3.54 4.91 0.03
C ASN A 226 4.41 5.81 -0.85
N GLY A 227 5.65 6.08 -0.45
CA GLY A 227 6.60 6.84 -1.26
C GLY A 227 6.91 6.18 -2.60
N LEU A 228 7.07 4.84 -2.61
CA LEU A 228 7.27 4.08 -3.86
C LEU A 228 6.06 4.21 -4.80
N ALA A 229 4.84 4.16 -4.28
CA ALA A 229 3.66 4.36 -5.10
C ALA A 229 3.54 5.81 -5.60
N MET A 230 3.85 6.81 -4.78
CA MET A 230 3.86 8.22 -5.21
C MET A 230 4.91 8.47 -6.30
N LEU A 231 6.10 7.88 -6.17
CA LEU A 231 7.12 7.93 -7.24
C LEU A 231 6.61 7.32 -8.54
N ARG A 232 5.92 6.18 -8.47
CA ARG A 232 5.32 5.56 -9.65
C ARG A 232 4.28 6.48 -10.30
N LEU A 233 3.48 7.17 -9.50
CA LEU A 233 2.49 8.12 -10.01
C LEU A 233 3.13 9.34 -10.67
N ALA A 234 4.24 9.85 -10.12
CA ALA A 234 5.03 10.91 -10.75
C ALA A 234 5.61 10.44 -12.10
N GLU A 235 6.24 9.27 -12.13
CA GLU A 235 6.80 8.64 -13.35
C GLU A 235 5.72 8.44 -14.42
N LEU A 236 4.54 7.96 -14.01
CA LEU A 236 3.40 7.72 -14.91
C LEU A 236 2.91 9.02 -15.59
N GLN A 237 3.15 10.17 -14.96
CA GLN A 237 2.89 11.49 -15.55
C GLN A 237 4.06 12.07 -16.35
N GLY A 238 5.16 11.33 -16.48
CA GLY A 238 6.38 11.76 -17.17
C GLY A 238 7.24 12.71 -16.35
N MET A 239 7.03 12.82 -15.03
CA MET A 239 7.89 13.63 -14.18
C MET A 239 9.26 12.95 -14.01
N GLN A 240 10.33 13.74 -14.02
CA GLN A 240 11.66 13.26 -13.66
C GLN A 240 11.72 13.05 -12.14
N THR A 241 12.19 11.88 -11.72
CA THR A 241 12.40 11.51 -10.31
C THR A 241 13.84 11.05 -10.11
N ARG A 242 14.36 11.11 -8.88
CA ARG A 242 15.68 10.54 -8.57
C ARG A 242 15.68 9.04 -8.82
N SER A 243 16.84 8.43 -9.06
CA SER A 243 16.98 6.98 -9.27
C SER A 243 16.82 6.15 -7.99
N GLU A 244 16.99 6.76 -6.82
CA GLU A 244 16.86 6.10 -5.52
C GLU A 244 16.63 7.12 -4.41
N TYR A 245 16.00 6.64 -3.32
CA TYR A 245 15.93 7.32 -2.04
C TYR A 245 16.32 6.32 -0.94
N ILE A 246 16.74 6.82 0.22
CA ILE A 246 17.27 5.96 1.30
C ILE A 246 16.31 4.84 1.76
N SER A 247 14.99 5.07 1.73
CA SER A 247 13.94 4.09 2.04
C SER A 247 13.20 3.57 0.80
N ILE A 248 13.68 3.91 -0.40
CA ILE A 248 13.11 3.49 -1.68
C ILE A 248 14.29 3.12 -2.61
N PRO A 249 14.93 1.96 -2.36
CA PRO A 249 16.07 1.53 -3.14
C PRO A 249 15.66 1.25 -4.60
N SER A 250 16.59 1.41 -5.53
CA SER A 250 16.37 1.10 -6.95
C SER A 250 15.84 -0.33 -7.17
N LEU A 251 16.25 -1.27 -6.33
CA LEU A 251 15.80 -2.67 -6.38
C LEU A 251 14.30 -2.86 -6.17
N SER A 252 13.64 -1.99 -5.38
CA SER A 252 12.19 -2.06 -5.19
C SER A 252 11.41 -1.38 -6.33
N ARG A 253 12.09 -0.73 -7.29
CA ARG A 253 11.44 -0.04 -8.42
C ARG A 253 11.28 -1.00 -9.60
N ILE A 254 10.37 -1.96 -9.44
CA ILE A 254 10.06 -2.95 -10.47
C ILE A 254 9.53 -2.26 -11.74
N PRO A 255 10.00 -2.58 -12.95
CA PRO A 255 9.40 -2.09 -14.18
C PRO A 255 7.90 -2.36 -14.28
N ALA A 256 7.13 -1.40 -14.80
CA ALA A 256 5.70 -1.59 -15.03
C ALA A 256 5.42 -2.64 -16.12
N GLY A 257 4.24 -3.28 -16.08
CA GLY A 257 3.81 -4.24 -17.10
C GLY A 257 4.45 -5.62 -17.02
N GLN A 258 5.18 -5.94 -15.95
CA GLN A 258 5.62 -7.31 -15.69
C GLN A 258 4.41 -8.24 -15.46
N ARG A 259 4.57 -9.50 -15.86
CA ARG A 259 3.51 -10.50 -15.76
C ARG A 259 3.16 -10.75 -14.29
N ALA A 260 1.92 -10.43 -13.91
CA ALA A 260 1.40 -10.76 -12.59
C ALA A 260 1.21 -12.28 -12.42
N PRO A 261 1.33 -12.80 -11.18
CA PRO A 261 0.79 -14.10 -10.80
C PRO A 261 -0.72 -14.21 -11.11
N THR A 262 -1.24 -15.43 -11.14
CA THR A 262 -2.68 -15.64 -11.34
C THR A 262 -3.48 -15.15 -10.14
N GLY A 263 -4.68 -14.60 -10.38
CA GLY A 263 -5.46 -13.93 -9.35
C GLY A 263 -5.98 -14.78 -8.18
N ALA A 264 -5.81 -16.10 -8.22
CA ALA A 264 -6.15 -17.02 -7.12
C ALA A 264 -4.92 -17.54 -6.37
N ALA A 265 -3.70 -17.25 -6.85
CA ALA A 265 -2.47 -17.77 -6.27
C ALA A 265 -2.14 -17.20 -4.88
N TRP A 266 -2.82 -16.13 -4.45
CA TRP A 266 -2.64 -15.51 -3.15
C TRP A 266 -3.19 -16.34 -1.97
N LEU A 267 -4.04 -17.33 -2.22
CA LEU A 267 -4.57 -18.22 -1.18
C LEU A 267 -3.63 -19.37 -0.81
N VAL A 268 -2.55 -19.58 -1.59
CA VAL A 268 -1.65 -20.71 -1.42
C VAL A 268 -0.25 -20.18 -1.11
N PRO A 269 0.35 -20.55 0.04
CA PRO A 269 1.77 -20.32 0.27
C PRO A 269 2.56 -21.05 -0.83
N GLN A 270 3.40 -20.34 -1.57
CA GLN A 270 4.20 -20.96 -2.63
C GLN A 270 5.46 -21.57 -1.99
N PRO A 271 5.61 -22.91 -1.98
CA PRO A 271 6.71 -23.57 -1.28
C PRO A 271 8.10 -23.27 -1.86
N ASP A 272 8.19 -22.97 -3.17
CA ASP A 272 9.46 -22.73 -3.89
C ASP A 272 10.16 -21.39 -3.52
N TRP A 273 9.68 -20.70 -2.48
CA TRP A 273 10.11 -19.37 -2.09
C TRP A 273 10.98 -19.37 -0.82
N VAL A 274 11.18 -20.54 -0.23
CA VAL A 274 12.00 -20.76 0.97
C VAL A 274 13.42 -21.26 0.63
N ASP A 275 13.64 -21.69 -0.61
CA ASP A 275 14.95 -22.10 -1.15
C ASP A 275 15.73 -20.93 -1.80
#